data_AF-A0A819GCV2-F1
#
_entry.id   AF-A0A819GCV2-F1
#
_cell.length_a   1.000
_cell.length_b   1.000
_cell.length_c   1.000
_cell.angle_alpha   90.00
_cell.angle_beta   90.00
_cell.angle_gamma   90.00
#
_symmetry.space_group_name_H-M   'P 1'
#
loop_
_entity.id
_entity.type
_entity.pdbx_description
1 polymer ?
#
loop_
_entity_poly.entity_id
_entity_poly.type
_entity_poly.pdbx_seq_one_letter_code
_entity_poly.pdbx_strand_id
1 'polypeptide(L)' 'MGKSRGIGAISSMLYRAIRITSDYVSLHKEFIFIRQIAVSNGYPLPFVLNVIRTTLDRYLESKPVRKTDVIKTQQPKAGT' A
#
# COMPACT_ATOMS: atom_id res chain seq x y z
N MET A 1 -27.86 -11.50 12.50
CA MET A 1 -27.26 -10.42 11.68
C MET A 1 -26.28 -9.63 12.55
N GLY A 2 -24.96 -9.71 12.34
CA GLY A 2 -24.03 -9.02 13.24
C GLY A 2 -22.62 -8.81 12.71
N LYS A 3 -22.21 -7.53 12.70
CA LYS A 3 -20.83 -7.00 12.67
C LYS A 3 -20.05 -7.02 11.34
N SER A 4 -20.49 -6.20 10.38
CA SER A 4 -19.66 -5.68 9.28
C SER A 4 -19.21 -4.22 9.47
N ARG A 5 -19.54 -3.58 10.61
CA ARG A 5 -19.43 -2.12 10.82
C ARG A 5 -18.01 -1.59 11.13
N GLY A 6 -17.01 -2.44 11.29
CA GLY A 6 -15.64 -1.99 11.65
C GLY A 6 -14.62 -1.98 10.51
N ILE A 7 -14.82 -2.83 9.50
CA ILE A 7 -13.86 -3.03 8.40
C ILE A 7 -13.77 -1.79 7.51
N GLY A 8 -14.91 -1.15 7.25
CA GLY A 8 -14.99 0.06 6.42
C GLY A 8 -14.21 1.23 6.99
N ALA A 9 -14.18 1.37 8.32
CA ALA A 9 -13.45 2.45 8.99
C ALA A 9 -11.93 2.29 8.80
N ILE A 10 -11.38 1.10 9.10
CA ILE A 10 -9.95 0.80 8.92
C ILE A 10 -9.55 0.96 7.45
N SER A 11 -10.33 0.40 6.53
CA SER A 11 -10.06 0.52 5.09
C SER A 11 -10.06 1.97 4.61
N SER A 12 -10.98 2.81 5.10
CA SER A 12 -11.04 4.22 4.75
C SER A 12 -9.83 5.00 5.27
N MET A 13 -9.40 4.74 6.50
CA MET A 13 -8.20 5.38 7.06
C MET A 13 -6.94 5.00 6.26
N LEU A 14 -6.78 3.73 5.90
CA LEU A 14 -5.64 3.26 5.11
C LEU A 14 -5.63 3.88 3.71
N TYR A 15 -6.78 3.96 3.05
CA TYR A 15 -6.91 4.62 1.75
C TYR A 15 -6.53 6.11 1.82
N ARG A 16 -6.95 6.82 2.87
CA ARG A 16 -6.58 8.22 3.09
C ARG A 16 -5.10 8.39 3.37
N ALA A 17 -4.51 7.53 4.20
CA ALA A 17 -3.07 7.55 4.49
C ALA A 17 -2.26 7.44 3.19
N ILE A 18 -2.57 6.46 2.33
CA ILE A 18 -1.93 6.28 1.03
C ILE A 18 -1.99 7.53 0.14
N ARG A 19 -3.11 8.27 0.18
CA ARG A 19 -3.30 9.46 -0.66
C ARG A 19 -2.67 10.73 -0.11
N ILE A 20 -2.48 10.82 1.20
CA ILE A 20 -1.95 12.01 1.86
C ILE A 20 -0.42 11.94 1.94
N THR A 21 0.13 10.77 2.22
CA THR A 21 1.58 10.61 2.41
C THR A 21 2.31 10.63 1.08
N SER A 22 3.40 11.42 1.01
CA SER A 22 4.20 11.55 -0.21
C SER A 22 5.33 10.52 -0.31
N ASP A 23 5.68 9.85 0.79
CA ASP A 23 6.78 8.90 0.85
C ASP A 23 6.42 7.64 1.65
N TYR A 24 7.17 6.57 1.41
CA TYR A 24 6.94 5.26 2.03
C TYR A 24 7.20 5.25 3.54
N VAL A 25 8.08 6.12 4.06
CA VAL A 25 8.39 6.18 5.50
C VAL A 25 7.21 6.78 6.26
N SER A 26 6.66 7.89 5.76
CA SER A 26 5.45 8.51 6.31
C SER A 26 4.24 7.59 6.21
N LEU A 27 4.08 6.88 5.09
CA LEU A 27 3.02 5.88 4.93
C LEU A 27 3.13 4.75 5.96
N HIS A 28 4.35 4.25 6.18
CA HIS A 28 4.60 3.22 7.17
C HIS A 28 4.26 3.67 8.59
N LYS A 29 4.62 4.91 8.96
CA LYS A 29 4.27 5.51 10.25
C LYS A 29 2.76 5.60 10.44
N GLU A 30 2.02 6.01 9.41
CA GLU A 30 0.55 6.05 9.50
C GLU A 30 -0.08 4.67 9.62
N PHE A 31 0.46 3.66 8.93
CA PHE A 31 -0.04 2.29 9.09
C PHE A 31 0.21 1.75 10.51
N ILE A 32 1.34 2.10 11.14
CA ILE A 32 1.60 1.77 12.54
C ILE A 32 0.57 2.44 13.45
N PHE A 33 0.30 3.73 13.24
CA PHE A 33 -0.66 4.49 14.03
C PHE A 33 -2.07 3.91 13.90
N ILE A 34 -2.53 3.66 12.67
CA ILE A 34 -3.82 3.02 12.39
C ILE A 34 -3.92 1.64 13.04
N ARG A 35 -2.84 0.85 12.98
CA ARG A 35 -2.78 -0.46 13.64
C ARG A 35 -2.97 -0.33 15.15
N GLN A 36 -2.27 0.60 15.79
CA GLN A 36 -2.37 0.81 17.24
C GLN A 36 -3.78 1.22 17.65
N ILE A 37 -4.40 2.15 16.93
CA ILE A 37 -5.79 2.56 17.17
C ILE A 37 -6.76 1.38 16.99
N ALA A 38 -6.62 0.62 15.92
CA ALA A 38 -7.49 -0.52 15.67
C ALA A 38 -7.36 -1.60 16.76
N VAL A 39 -6.13 -1.94 17.17
CA VAL A 39 -5.94 -2.91 18.26
C VAL A 39 -6.50 -2.37 19.58
N SER A 40 -6.27 -1.08 19.88
CA SER A 40 -6.84 -0.42 21.07
C SER A 40 -8.37 -0.41 21.07
N ASN A 41 -9.00 -0.40 19.89
CA ASN A 41 -10.45 -0.46 19.72
C ASN A 41 -10.99 -1.91 19.73
N GLY A 42 -10.16 -2.91 20.06
CA GLY A 42 -10.56 -4.30 20.18
C GLY A 42 -10.58 -5.09 18.87
N TYR A 43 -10.03 -4.54 17.78
CA TYR A 43 -9.87 -5.32 16.55
C TYR A 43 -8.73 -6.33 16.68
N PRO A 44 -8.91 -7.59 16.27
CA PRO A 44 -7.83 -8.59 16.32
C PRO A 44 -6.64 -8.15 15.49
N LEU A 45 -5.44 -8.18 16.06
CA LEU A 45 -4.21 -7.82 15.35
C LEU A 45 -4.04 -8.55 13.99
N PRO A 46 -4.28 -9.88 13.88
CA PRO A 46 -4.16 -10.57 12.60
C PRO A 46 -5.11 -10.03 11.53
N PHE A 47 -6.32 -9.65 11.94
CA PHE A 47 -7.31 -9.05 11.05
C PHE A 47 -6.82 -7.69 10.52
N VAL A 48 -6.34 -6.83 11.42
CA VAL A 48 -5.82 -5.49 11.06
C VAL A 48 -4.63 -5.61 10.10
N LEU A 49 -3.69 -6.51 10.38
CA LEU A 49 -2.53 -6.75 9.51
C LEU A 49 -2.95 -7.24 8.12
N ASN A 50 -3.95 -8.12 8.03
CA ASN A 50 -4.45 -8.58 6.74
C ASN A 50 -5.12 -7.46 5.92
N VAL A 51 -5.87 -6.57 6.58
CA VAL A 51 -6.48 -5.40 5.91
C VAL A 51 -5.40 -4.44 5.40
N ILE A 52 -4.36 -4.19 6.20
CA ILE A 52 -3.21 -3.36 5.77
C ILE A 52 -2.54 -3.97 4.53
N ARG A 53 -2.21 -5.27 4.59
CA ARG A 53 -1.56 -6.00 3.50
C ARG A 53 -2.39 -5.93 2.21
N THR A 54 -3.65 -6.36 2.26
CA THR A 54 -4.54 -6.35 1.09
C THR A 54 -4.81 -4.96 0.54
N THR A 55 -4.71 -3.90 1.35
CA THR A 55 -4.85 -2.51 0.88
C THR A 55 -3.57 -2.04 0.19
N LEU A 56 -2.41 -2.38 0.76
CA LEU A 56 -1.12 -2.05 0.16
C LEU A 56 -0.91 -2.79 -1.16
N ASP A 57 -1.19 -4.10 -1.19
CA ASP A 57 -1.07 -4.93 -2.39
C ASP A 57 -1.90 -4.33 -3.54
N ARG A 58 -3.18 -4.04 -3.29
CA ARG A 58 -4.06 -3.39 -4.28
C ARG A 58 -3.52 -2.04 -4.75
N TYR A 59 -2.95 -1.23 -3.85
CA TYR A 59 -2.37 0.05 -4.23
C TYR A 59 -1.14 -0.12 -5.13
N LEU A 60 -0.28 -1.09 -4.83
CA LEU A 60 0.92 -1.37 -5.63
C LEU A 60 0.57 -1.99 -6.98
N GLU A 61 -0.38 -2.92 -7.03
CA GLU A 61 -0.88 -3.52 -8.27
C GLU A 61 -1.58 -2.51 -9.18
N SER A 62 -2.27 -1.53 -8.59
CA SER A 62 -2.97 -0.48 -9.35
C SER A 62 -2.05 0.50 -10.07
N LYS A 63 -0.76 0.53 -9.72
CA LYS A 63 0.22 1.36 -10.43
C LYS A 63 0.61 0.63 -11.71
N PRO A 64 0.30 1.16 -12.92
CA PRO A 64 0.85 0.60 -14.14
C PRO A 64 2.37 0.61 -13.97
N VAL A 65 2.99 -0.56 -14.14
CA VAL A 65 4.44 -0.67 -14.27
C VAL A 65 4.81 0.29 -15.39
N ARG A 66 5.35 1.46 -15.05
CA ARG A 66 5.95 2.33 -16.04
C ARG A 66 7.05 1.46 -16.63
N LYS A 67 6.84 1.00 -17.86
CA LYS A 67 7.91 0.43 -18.67
C LYS A 67 8.93 1.55 -18.76
N THR A 68 9.90 1.56 -17.85
CA THR A 68 11.10 2.35 -18.03
C THR A 68 11.65 1.85 -19.35
N ASP A 69 11.71 2.75 -20.33
CA ASP A 69 12.28 2.46 -21.63
C ASP A 69 13.60 1.73 -21.42
N VAL A 70 13.60 0.44 -21.78
CA VAL A 70 14.83 -0.31 -21.98
C VAL A 70 15.49 0.39 -23.15
N ILE A 71 16.36 1.35 -22.84
CA ILE A 71 17.21 2.01 -23.81
C ILE A 71 17.95 0.89 -24.54
N LYS A 72 17.57 0.65 -25.80
CA LYS A 72 18.33 -0.17 -26.74
C LYS A 72 19.72 0.43 -26.82
N THR A 73 20.68 -0.14 -26.10
CA THR A 73 22.09 0.05 -26.43
C THR A 73 22.32 -0.61 -27.79
N GLN A 74 22.25 0.20 -28.84
CA GLN A 74 22.74 -0.18 -30.16
C GLN A 74 24.22 -0.46 -30.02
N GLN A 75 24.63 -1.70 -30.27
CA GLN A 75 26.04 -2.04 -30.43
C GLN A 75 26.57 -1.27 -31.67
N PRO A 76 27.70 -0.55 -31.57
CA PRO A 76 28.32 0.04 -32.75
C PRO A 76 28.87 -1.08 -33.63
N LYS A 77 28.54 -1.02 -34.93
CA LYS A 77 29.19 -1.80 -35.98
C LYS A 77 30.68 -1.41 -36.00
N ALA A 78 31.54 -2.32 -35.56
CA ALA A 78 32.96 -2.24 -35.89
C ALA A 78 33.12 -2.79 -37.31
N GLY A 79 33.35 -1.88 -38.26
CA GLY A 79 33.94 -2.26 -39.53
C GLY A 79 35.42 -2.54 -39.32
N THR A 80 35.94 -3.59 -39.96
CA THR A 80 37.16 -3.58 -40.78
C THR A 80 37.04 -4.77 -41.72
#